data_AF-A0A534H4P7-F1
#
_entry.id   AF-A0A534H4P7-F1
#
_cell.length_a   1.000
_cell.length_b   1.000
_cell.length_c   1.000
_cell.angle_alpha   90.00
_cell.angle_beta   90.00
_cell.angle_gamma   90.00
#
_symmetry.space_group_name_H-M   'P 1'
#
loop_
_entity.id
_entity.type
_entity.pdbx_description
1 polymer ?
#
loop_
_entity_poly.entity_id
_entity_poly.type
_entity_poly.pdbx_seq_one_letter_code
_entity_poly.pdbx_strand_id
1 'polypeptide(L)' 'CQTWDVPNLFITDGAVFVSNADKNPTLTILALAWRAADHILELMRRREL' A
#
# COMPACT_ATOMS: atom_id res chain seq x y z
N CYS A 1 1.27 -0.41 -0.63
CA CYS A 1 2.43 -0.09 -1.47
C CYS A 1 3.51 -1.13 -1.21
N GLN A 2 4.03 -1.81 -2.23
CA GLN A 2 5.02 -2.88 -2.09
C GLN A 2 6.43 -2.29 -1.95
N THR A 3 7.29 -2.92 -1.13
CA THR A 3 8.70 -2.51 -1.06
C THR A 3 9.49 -3.00 -2.27
N TRP A 4 10.60 -2.32 -2.58
CA TRP A 4 11.45 -2.66 -3.71
C TRP A 4 12.33 -3.88 -3.44
N ASP A 5 12.85 -3.98 -2.21
CA ASP A 5 13.83 -5.01 -1.84
C ASP A 5 13.18 -6.31 -1.32
N VAL A 6 11.97 -6.24 -0.77
CA VAL A 6 11.28 -7.38 -0.14
C VAL A 6 9.90 -7.57 -0.81
N PRO A 7 9.77 -8.54 -1.74
CA PRO A 7 8.58 -8.67 -2.58
C PRO A 7 7.27 -8.91 -1.81
N ASN A 8 7.31 -9.57 -0.65
CA ASN A 8 6.12 -9.87 0.14
C ASN A 8 5.88 -8.88 1.30
N LEU A 9 6.60 -7.75 1.31
CA LEU A 9 6.45 -6.69 2.32
C LEU A 9 5.70 -5.48 1.74
N PHE A 10 4.67 -5.05 2.44
CA PHE A 10 3.82 -3.93 2.06
C PHE A 10 3.69 -2.94 3.20
N ILE A 11 3.71 -1.64 2.86
CA ILE A 11 3.48 -0.54 3.79
C ILE A 11 2.25 0.24 3.30
N THR A 12 1.32 0.54 4.21
CA THR A 12 0.02 1.17 3.93
C THR A 12 -0.37 2.17 5.01
N ASP A 13 0.54 3.06 5.36
CA ASP A 13 0.33 4.15 6.31
C ASP A 13 0.71 5.51 5.68
N GLY A 14 0.97 6.54 6.49
CA GLY A 14 1.43 7.84 6.00
C GLY A 14 2.87 7.89 5.51
N ALA A 15 3.72 6.90 5.83
CA ALA A 15 5.13 6.89 5.44
C ALA A 15 5.34 6.75 3.93
N VAL A 16 4.31 6.28 3.21
CA VAL A 16 4.33 6.13 1.75
C VAL A 16 4.05 7.43 1.00
N PHE A 17 3.72 8.53 1.70
CA PHE A 17 3.47 9.82 1.07
C PHE A 17 4.78 10.49 0.63
N VAL A 18 4.81 10.94 -0.62
CA VAL A 18 5.96 11.69 -1.19
C VAL A 18 6.02 13.15 -0.73
N SER A 19 4.96 13.62 -0.07
CA SER A 19 4.84 14.98 0.46
C SER A 19 4.06 14.96 1.77
N ASN A 20 4.28 15.98 2.61
CA ASN A 20 3.47 16.15 3.81
C ASN A 20 2.00 16.42 3.46
N ALA A 21 1.10 15.84 4.25
CA ALA A 21 -0.32 16.08 4.11
C ALA A 21 -0.69 17.48 4.64
N ASP A 22 -1.44 18.26 3.86
CA ASP A 22 -1.97 19.58 4.29
C ASP A 22 -3.24 19.45 5.16
N LYS A 23 -4.03 18.38 4.94
CA LYS A 23 -5.26 18.06 5.67
C LYS A 23 -5.16 16.66 6.27
N ASN A 24 -6.12 16.28 7.11
CA ASN A 24 -6.15 14.95 7.72
C ASN A 24 -6.13 13.86 6.62
N PRO A 25 -5.07 13.04 6.53
CA PRO A 25 -4.89 12.11 5.42
C PRO A 25 -5.56 10.74 5.64
N THR A 26 -6.39 10.58 6.68
CA THR A 26 -6.97 9.27 7.07
C THR A 26 -7.65 8.56 5.89
N LEU A 27 -8.46 9.28 5.11
CA LEU A 27 -9.16 8.70 3.95
C LEU A 27 -8.19 8.31 2.82
N THR A 28 -7.12 9.07 2.63
CA THR A 28 -6.07 8.75 1.66
C THR A 28 -5.30 7.49 2.08
N ILE A 29 -4.97 7.35 3.37
CA ILE A 29 -4.34 6.14 3.91
C ILE A 29 -5.24 4.93 3.68
N LEU A 30 -6.54 5.03 4.00
CA LEU A 30 -7.50 3.94 3.78
C LEU A 30 -7.63 3.57 2.29
N ALA A 31 -7.68 4.56 1.40
CA ALA A 31 -7.74 4.31 -0.04
C ALA A 31 -6.50 3.56 -0.56
N LEU A 32 -5.30 3.93 -0.07
CA LEU A 32 -4.06 3.22 -0.40
C LEU A 32 -4.01 1.82 0.21
N ALA A 33 -4.49 1.64 1.43
CA ALA A 33 -4.56 0.35 2.09
C ALA A 33 -5.50 -0.61 1.35
N TRP A 34 -6.67 -0.13 0.93
CA TRP A 34 -7.60 -0.93 0.11
C TRP A 34 -6.94 -1.32 -1.21
N ARG A 35 -6.38 -0.36 -1.95
CA ARG A 35 -5.70 -0.66 -3.22
C ARG A 35 -4.56 -1.67 -3.05
N ALA A 36 -3.80 -1.58 -1.96
CA ALA A 36 -2.74 -2.54 -1.66
C ALA A 36 -3.31 -3.94 -1.36
N ALA A 37 -4.43 -4.03 -0.65
CA ALA A 37 -5.10 -5.31 -0.38
C ALA A 37 -5.58 -5.98 -1.67
N ASP A 38 -6.18 -5.23 -2.60
CA ASP A 38 -6.59 -5.75 -3.91
C ASP A 38 -5.39 -6.29 -4.69
N HIS A 39 -4.27 -5.57 -4.67
CA HIS A 39 -3.03 -6.00 -5.32
C HIS A 39 -2.45 -7.26 -4.68
N ILE A 40 -2.44 -7.36 -3.35
CA ILE A 40 -2.01 -8.57 -2.63
C ILE A 40 -2.89 -9.76 -3.04
N LEU A 41 -4.21 -9.59 -3.10
CA LEU A 41 -5.13 -10.66 -3.53
C LEU A 41 -4.84 -11.13 -4.96
N GLU A 42 -4.51 -10.21 -5.87
CA GLU A 42 -4.12 -10.55 -7.24
C GLU A 42 -2.82 -11.36 -7.29
N LEU A 43 -1.78 -10.91 -6.58
CA LEU A 43 -0.49 -11.61 -6.48
C LEU A 43 -0.65 -13.02 -5.88
N MET A 44 -1.48 -13.17 -4.85
CA MET A 44 -1.79 -14.47 -4.26
C MET A 44 -2.49 -15.41 -5.25
N ARG A 45 -3.46 -14.90 -6.03
CA ARG A 45 -4.14 -15.71 -7.07
C ARG A 45 -3.16 -16.19 -8.14
N ARG A 46 -2.17 -15.36 -8.48
CA ARG A 46 -1.11 -15.66 -9.45
C ARG A 46 0.02 -16.52 -8.88
N ARG A 47 0.05 -16.73 -7.56
CA ARG A 47 1.14 -17.41 -6.82
C ARG A 47 2.49 -16.70 -6.98
N GLU A 48 2.46 -15.38 -6.92
CA GLU A 48 3.63 -14.51 -7.06
C GLU A 48 4.01 -13.81 -5.73
N LEU A 49 3.37 -14.21 -4.63
CA LEU A 49 3.63 -13.71 -3.29
C LEU A 49 4.61 -14.61 -2.52
#